data_AF-A0A1M4Y724-F1
#
_entry.id   AF-A0A1M4Y724-F1
#
_cell.length_a   1.000
_cell.length_b   1.000
_cell.length_c   1.000
_cell.angle_alpha   90.00
_cell.angle_beta   90.00
_cell.angle_gamma   90.00
#
_symmetry.space_group_name_H-M   'P 1'
#
loop_
_entity.id
_entity.type
_entity.pdbx_description
1 polymer ?
#
loop_
_entity_poly.entity_id
_entity_poly.type
_entity_poly.pdbx_seq_one_letter_code
_entity_poly.pdbx_strand_id
1 'polypeptide(L)'
;MKNQEYNNILTKDKSSWFIETKDGKRIWQLDLVNKFWSAINLEKIQKNDLVFKNIIFPSFTANEQSQLNTSINYFLKVFGLINELHTKSIEFENCRFQDDAYFLNDIPVITNGKKIEQLIIKSMSFNNCFFERDFRIQGQTIISNFKIYDCIFNGETFIFMSKFFNNFNLNKSKFNKDFLYQANFNKNNAHFSSSTFNKKFSLGQNTFDQKISLGSLVANGEFRLYSNFYKENFNITNIKLNDKSFFQSENYIKAFFQDIEFSTKRHSFENIHLPYKNTLTFRNTYFTNNVNFQNCDTYKMIFKDSEISDVKFSSCEWKSPNRLIILDENKSKKSIIDLKKLENIYRQLKKNFENNKDWELSGKAYVSEMTIRKIRLFKERNYISWFVFLFYDFFGGFTQDYIKPFKWFVIFTIIIFPLYYILFESFDIFNIYSTENIDCSLKNAFVKSISASIPLIKTDLSYLNWWIHSFQTIFSTILLTFIILALRKRFKQ
;
A
#
# COMPACT_ATOMS: atom_id res chain seq x y z
N MET A 1 -3.91 -54.57 -25.58
CA MET A 1 -4.27 -54.93 -24.19
C MET A 1 -3.40 -54.20 -23.14
N LYS A 2 -2.06 -54.20 -23.21
CA LYS A 2 -1.19 -53.53 -22.20
C LYS A 2 -1.52 -52.05 -21.93
N ASN A 3 -1.82 -51.25 -22.96
CA ASN A 3 -2.16 -49.82 -22.76
C ASN A 3 -3.45 -49.62 -21.94
N GLN A 4 -4.42 -50.51 -22.06
CA GLN A 4 -5.68 -50.41 -21.30
C GLN A 4 -5.46 -50.78 -19.83
N GLU A 5 -4.59 -51.76 -19.55
CA GLU A 5 -4.18 -52.12 -18.19
C GLU A 5 -3.43 -50.96 -17.51
N TYR A 6 -2.46 -50.34 -18.19
CA TYR A 6 -1.76 -49.16 -17.67
C TYR A 6 -2.68 -47.95 -17.52
N ASN A 7 -3.57 -47.69 -18.46
CA ASN A 7 -4.51 -46.58 -18.28
C ASN A 7 -5.42 -46.80 -17.05
N ASN A 8 -5.89 -48.04 -16.84
CA ASN A 8 -6.66 -48.40 -15.67
C ASN A 8 -5.86 -48.24 -14.37
N ILE A 9 -4.58 -48.67 -14.33
CA ILE A 9 -3.76 -48.56 -13.12
C ILE A 9 -3.48 -47.10 -12.76
N LEU A 10 -3.29 -46.22 -13.75
CA LEU A 10 -2.99 -44.80 -13.54
C LEU A 10 -4.21 -43.99 -13.07
N THR A 11 -5.39 -44.26 -13.62
CA THR A 11 -6.59 -43.41 -13.45
C THR A 11 -7.57 -43.87 -12.37
N LYS A 12 -7.56 -45.16 -11.98
CA LYS A 12 -8.48 -45.68 -10.95
C LYS A 12 -8.14 -45.19 -9.55
N ASP A 13 -9.13 -45.17 -8.66
CA ASP A 13 -8.93 -44.94 -7.24
C ASP A 13 -7.99 -46.02 -6.65
N LYS A 14 -7.14 -45.60 -5.72
CA LYS A 14 -6.08 -46.39 -5.09
C LYS A 14 -6.47 -46.92 -3.71
N SER A 15 -7.69 -46.61 -3.25
CA SER A 15 -8.24 -47.09 -1.97
C SER A 15 -8.21 -48.62 -1.80
N SER A 16 -8.32 -49.38 -2.88
CA SER A 16 -8.24 -50.85 -2.86
C SER A 16 -6.82 -51.41 -2.83
N TRP A 17 -5.78 -50.56 -2.91
CA TRP A 17 -4.38 -50.99 -2.99
C TRP A 17 -3.73 -51.17 -1.62
N PHE A 18 -4.45 -50.89 -0.54
CA PHE A 18 -3.97 -51.09 0.81
C PHE A 18 -5.06 -51.66 1.70
N ILE A 19 -4.62 -52.31 2.78
CA ILE A 19 -5.50 -52.70 3.88
C ILE A 19 -5.15 -51.81 5.06
N GLU A 20 -6.16 -51.14 5.62
CA GLU A 20 -5.99 -50.35 6.83
C GLU A 20 -6.09 -51.26 8.05
N THR A 21 -5.05 -51.26 8.90
CA THR A 21 -5.06 -52.01 10.15
C THR A 21 -5.96 -51.33 11.19
N LYS A 22 -6.27 -52.02 12.28
CA LYS A 22 -7.06 -51.46 13.39
C LYS A 22 -6.47 -50.18 13.99
N ASP A 23 -5.15 -49.99 13.88
CA ASP A 23 -4.43 -48.80 14.37
C ASP A 23 -4.38 -47.67 13.33
N GLY A 24 -5.10 -47.78 12.20
CA GLY A 24 -5.13 -46.79 11.12
C GLY A 24 -3.90 -46.82 10.22
N LYS A 25 -3.07 -47.87 10.29
CA LYS A 25 -1.88 -48.01 9.44
C LYS A 25 -2.24 -48.69 8.13
N ARG A 26 -1.85 -48.13 6.99
CA ARG A 26 -2.11 -48.75 5.68
C ARG A 26 -0.97 -49.69 5.31
N ILE A 27 -1.32 -50.94 4.99
CA ILE A 27 -0.39 -51.92 4.43
C ILE A 27 -0.64 -51.98 2.92
N TRP A 28 0.26 -51.37 2.16
CA TRP A 28 0.17 -51.27 0.71
C TRP A 28 0.54 -52.57 -0.01
N GLN A 29 -0.20 -52.90 -1.06
CA GLN A 29 0.14 -53.95 -2.01
C GLN A 29 1.28 -53.48 -2.91
N LEU A 30 2.51 -53.85 -2.54
CA LEU A 30 3.75 -53.44 -3.21
C LEU A 30 3.72 -53.67 -4.72
N ASP A 31 3.15 -54.78 -5.18
CA ASP A 31 3.08 -55.11 -6.59
C ASP A 31 2.28 -54.08 -7.40
N LEU A 32 1.18 -53.57 -6.86
CA LEU A 32 0.36 -52.54 -7.53
C LEU A 32 1.07 -51.20 -7.56
N VAL A 33 1.72 -50.81 -6.45
CA VAL A 33 2.52 -49.58 -6.36
C VAL A 33 3.69 -49.62 -7.35
N ASN A 34 4.42 -50.74 -7.41
CA ASN A 34 5.52 -50.93 -8.35
C ASN A 34 5.03 -50.94 -9.79
N LYS A 35 3.91 -51.60 -10.09
CA LYS A 35 3.28 -51.55 -11.42
C LYS A 35 2.87 -50.13 -11.82
N PHE A 36 2.33 -49.33 -10.89
CA PHE A 36 1.96 -47.94 -11.14
C PHE A 36 3.15 -47.09 -11.56
N TRP A 37 4.23 -47.10 -10.78
CA TRP A 37 5.42 -46.32 -11.08
C TRP A 37 6.14 -46.83 -12.33
N SER A 38 6.10 -48.14 -12.59
CA SER A 38 6.60 -48.71 -13.85
C SER A 38 5.79 -48.21 -15.04
N ALA A 39 4.46 -48.14 -14.93
CA ALA A 39 3.60 -47.59 -15.96
C ALA A 39 3.90 -46.09 -16.21
N ILE A 40 4.08 -45.28 -15.17
CA ILE A 40 4.51 -43.87 -15.32
C ILE A 40 5.85 -43.79 -16.07
N ASN A 41 6.84 -44.59 -15.67
CA ASN A 41 8.15 -44.56 -16.29
C ASN A 41 8.10 -44.95 -17.79
N LEU A 42 7.44 -46.06 -18.11
CA LEU A 42 7.34 -46.59 -19.47
C LEU A 42 6.46 -45.71 -20.38
N GLU A 43 5.31 -45.24 -19.89
CA GLU A 43 4.32 -44.54 -20.71
C GLU A 43 4.52 -43.04 -20.78
N LYS A 44 5.17 -42.42 -19.78
CA LYS A 44 5.36 -40.98 -19.71
C LYS A 44 6.82 -40.58 -19.87
N ILE A 45 7.68 -41.07 -18.98
CA ILE A 45 9.07 -40.60 -18.91
C ILE A 45 9.89 -41.08 -20.12
N GLN A 46 9.95 -42.38 -20.37
CA GLN A 46 10.76 -42.95 -21.46
C GLN A 46 10.26 -42.53 -22.85
N LYS A 47 8.95 -42.29 -22.99
CA LYS A 47 8.34 -41.75 -24.23
C LYS A 47 8.48 -40.24 -24.35
N ASN A 48 9.04 -39.57 -23.34
CA ASN A 48 9.13 -38.12 -23.27
C ASN A 48 7.75 -37.41 -23.34
N ASP A 49 6.68 -38.10 -22.95
CA ASP A 49 5.33 -37.56 -22.80
C ASP A 49 5.14 -37.11 -21.34
N LEU A 50 5.53 -35.88 -21.06
CA LEU A 50 5.44 -35.30 -19.71
C LEU A 50 4.09 -34.59 -19.47
N VAL A 51 3.05 -35.01 -20.20
CA VAL A 51 1.66 -34.56 -19.99
C VAL A 51 0.90 -35.65 -19.24
N PHE A 52 0.65 -35.43 -17.95
CA PHE A 52 -0.06 -36.33 -17.06
C PHE A 52 -1.54 -35.93 -17.01
N LYS A 53 -2.43 -36.75 -17.59
CA LYS A 53 -3.88 -36.48 -17.63
C LYS A 53 -4.66 -37.48 -16.80
N ASN A 54 -5.57 -37.00 -15.95
CA ASN A 54 -6.48 -37.82 -15.13
C ASN A 54 -5.79 -38.86 -14.23
N ILE A 55 -4.51 -38.65 -13.89
CA ILE A 55 -3.75 -39.60 -13.06
C ILE A 55 -4.06 -39.36 -11.59
N ILE A 56 -4.31 -40.45 -10.85
CA ILE A 56 -4.43 -40.44 -9.39
C ILE A 56 -3.13 -40.99 -8.80
N PHE A 57 -2.33 -40.12 -8.20
CA PHE A 57 -1.09 -40.47 -7.51
C PHE A 57 -1.42 -40.98 -6.10
N PRO A 58 -0.91 -42.18 -5.70
CA PRO A 58 -1.19 -42.79 -4.40
C PRO A 58 -0.57 -42.01 -3.23
N SER A 59 -1.03 -42.29 -2.01
CA SER A 59 -0.57 -41.66 -0.76
C SER A 59 0.26 -42.60 0.11
N PHE A 60 1.41 -42.15 0.62
CA PHE A 60 2.26 -42.88 1.55
C PHE A 60 2.58 -42.01 2.78
N THR A 61 2.22 -42.47 3.97
CA THR A 61 2.73 -41.85 5.20
C THR A 61 4.26 -42.01 5.29
N ALA A 62 4.94 -41.16 6.07
CA ALA A 62 6.40 -41.28 6.26
C ALA A 62 6.83 -42.69 6.74
N ASN A 63 6.04 -43.30 7.61
CA ASN A 63 6.25 -44.68 8.04
C ASN A 63 6.03 -45.69 6.91
N GLU A 64 4.99 -45.52 6.08
CA GLU A 64 4.77 -46.34 4.89
C GLU A 64 5.94 -46.22 3.89
N GLN A 65 6.48 -45.02 3.68
CA GLN A 65 7.65 -44.81 2.82
C GLN A 65 8.88 -45.58 3.30
N SER A 66 9.13 -45.63 4.62
CA SER A 66 10.23 -46.43 5.19
C SER A 66 10.05 -47.94 4.97
N GLN A 67 8.82 -48.43 4.99
CA GLN A 67 8.50 -49.85 4.80
C GLN A 67 8.58 -50.29 3.33
N LEU A 68 8.43 -49.36 2.40
CA LEU A 68 8.62 -49.61 0.97
C LEU A 68 10.11 -49.89 0.61
N ASN A 69 11.02 -49.92 1.60
CA ASN A 69 12.47 -50.14 1.42
C ASN A 69 13.13 -49.19 0.42
N THR A 70 12.53 -48.02 0.22
CA THR A 70 13.11 -46.94 -0.56
C THR A 70 13.41 -45.80 0.37
N SER A 71 14.70 -45.56 0.63
CA SER A 71 15.18 -44.36 1.34
C SER A 71 14.84 -43.05 0.60
N ILE A 72 14.28 -43.13 -0.61
CA ILE A 72 13.90 -42.02 -1.48
C ILE A 72 12.40 -42.15 -1.77
N ASN A 73 11.62 -41.11 -1.45
CA ASN A 73 10.20 -40.98 -1.81
C ASN A 73 10.04 -41.30 -3.32
N TYR A 74 9.17 -42.26 -3.69
CA TYR A 74 9.00 -42.67 -5.10
C TYR A 74 8.69 -41.49 -6.02
N PHE A 75 7.99 -40.46 -5.53
CA PHE A 75 7.76 -39.23 -6.28
C PHE A 75 9.08 -38.50 -6.58
N LEU A 76 9.98 -38.37 -5.60
CA LEU A 76 11.34 -37.85 -5.80
C LEU A 76 12.20 -38.78 -6.67
N LYS A 77 12.00 -40.10 -6.57
CA LYS A 77 12.70 -41.06 -7.43
C LYS A 77 12.31 -40.89 -8.90
N VAL A 78 11.04 -40.56 -9.16
CA VAL A 78 10.46 -40.46 -10.49
C VAL A 78 10.64 -39.06 -11.08
N PHE A 79 10.52 -38.00 -10.29
CA PHE A 79 10.64 -36.62 -10.78
C PHE A 79 11.93 -35.91 -10.35
N GLY A 80 12.62 -36.39 -9.32
CA GLY A 80 13.86 -35.78 -8.78
C GLY A 80 15.17 -36.40 -9.29
N LEU A 81 15.16 -37.65 -9.79
CA LEU A 81 16.38 -38.31 -10.30
C LEU A 81 16.53 -38.28 -11.82
N ILE A 82 15.55 -37.74 -12.55
CA ILE A 82 15.68 -37.62 -14.00
C ILE A 82 16.53 -36.40 -14.30
N ASN A 83 17.85 -36.59 -14.36
CA ASN A 83 18.78 -35.61 -14.92
C ASN A 83 18.31 -35.13 -16.31
N GLU A 84 17.55 -35.94 -17.06
CA GLU A 84 16.98 -35.54 -18.36
C GLU A 84 15.75 -34.60 -18.29
N LEU A 85 15.26 -34.22 -17.10
CA LEU A 85 14.20 -33.20 -16.97
C LEU A 85 14.75 -31.79 -17.15
N HIS A 86 16.08 -31.62 -17.17
CA HIS A 86 16.70 -30.38 -17.57
C HIS A 86 16.10 -29.93 -18.91
N THR A 87 15.47 -28.76 -18.91
CA THR A 87 14.86 -28.09 -20.08
C THR A 87 13.54 -28.64 -20.63
N LYS A 88 12.86 -29.55 -19.93
CA LYS A 88 11.55 -30.08 -20.38
C LYS A 88 10.35 -29.39 -19.73
N SER A 89 9.21 -29.48 -20.41
CA SER A 89 7.92 -28.94 -20.00
C SER A 89 7.08 -30.06 -19.38
N ILE A 90 6.61 -29.86 -18.15
CA ILE A 90 5.80 -30.82 -17.41
C ILE A 90 4.38 -30.25 -17.25
N GLU A 91 3.37 -31.04 -17.56
CA GLU A 91 1.97 -30.64 -17.43
C GLU A 91 1.15 -31.69 -16.70
N PHE A 92 0.37 -31.26 -15.72
CA PHE A 92 -0.61 -32.08 -15.00
C PHE A 92 -2.01 -31.52 -15.27
N GLU A 93 -2.92 -32.36 -15.77
CA GLU A 93 -4.28 -31.99 -16.13
C GLU A 93 -5.28 -32.95 -15.47
N ASN A 94 -6.19 -32.40 -14.66
CA ASN A 94 -7.17 -33.17 -13.88
C ASN A 94 -6.53 -34.27 -13.00
N CYS A 95 -5.29 -34.06 -12.54
CA CYS A 95 -4.59 -35.00 -11.69
C CYS A 95 -5.04 -34.87 -10.24
N ARG A 96 -5.00 -35.99 -9.51
CA ARG A 96 -5.26 -36.04 -8.07
C ARG A 96 -4.02 -36.55 -7.35
N PHE A 97 -3.50 -35.76 -6.41
CA PHE A 97 -2.38 -36.11 -5.55
C PHE A 97 -2.94 -36.45 -4.17
N GLN A 98 -3.04 -37.74 -3.86
CA GLN A 98 -3.54 -38.18 -2.56
C GLN A 98 -2.50 -37.97 -1.45
N ASP A 99 -1.23 -37.87 -1.82
CA ASP A 99 -0.13 -37.55 -0.92
C ASP A 99 0.44 -36.15 -1.08
N ASP A 100 1.46 -35.90 -0.26
CA ASP A 100 2.41 -34.83 -0.42
C ASP A 100 3.02 -34.82 -1.83
N ALA A 101 2.84 -33.69 -2.54
CA ALA A 101 3.37 -33.44 -3.87
C ALA A 101 4.61 -32.55 -3.76
N TYR A 102 5.77 -33.20 -3.61
CA TYR A 102 7.04 -32.52 -3.34
C TYR A 102 7.95 -32.48 -4.58
N PHE A 103 8.17 -31.27 -5.10
CA PHE A 103 9.10 -30.94 -6.16
C PHE A 103 10.35 -30.32 -5.55
N LEU A 104 11.18 -31.16 -4.95
CA LEU A 104 12.39 -30.74 -4.24
C LEU A 104 13.59 -30.86 -5.19
N ASN A 105 14.40 -29.82 -5.22
CA ASN A 105 15.77 -29.88 -5.69
C ASN A 105 16.58 -29.73 -4.41
N ASP A 106 17.03 -30.86 -3.87
CA ASP A 106 17.79 -30.83 -2.62
C ASP A 106 18.98 -29.88 -2.76
N ILE A 107 19.28 -29.23 -1.64
CA ILE A 107 20.42 -28.33 -1.45
C ILE A 107 21.63 -28.93 -2.18
N PRO A 108 22.39 -28.15 -2.99
CA PRO A 108 23.46 -28.68 -3.83
C PRO A 108 24.33 -29.63 -3.03
N VAL A 109 24.19 -30.92 -3.28
CA VAL A 109 25.06 -31.93 -2.70
C VAL A 109 26.40 -31.68 -3.36
N ILE A 110 27.34 -31.11 -2.60
CA ILE A 110 28.72 -30.98 -3.04
C ILE A 110 29.33 -32.37 -2.94
N THR A 111 29.14 -33.19 -3.97
CA THR A 111 29.89 -34.42 -4.14
C THR A 111 31.19 -34.08 -4.89
N ASN A 112 32.33 -34.31 -4.24
CA ASN A 112 33.68 -34.17 -4.83
C ASN A 112 34.00 -32.77 -5.39
N GLY A 113 33.52 -31.69 -4.76
CA GLY A 113 33.81 -30.32 -5.19
C GLY A 113 33.14 -29.88 -6.50
N LYS A 114 32.38 -30.75 -7.16
CA LYS A 114 31.53 -30.40 -8.30
C LYS A 114 30.14 -30.03 -7.77
N LYS A 115 29.79 -28.76 -7.97
CA LYS A 115 28.44 -28.25 -7.69
C LYS A 115 27.48 -28.95 -8.65
N ILE A 116 26.64 -29.86 -8.13
CA ILE A 116 25.54 -30.42 -8.92
C ILE A 116 24.66 -29.25 -9.37
N GLU A 117 24.44 -29.16 -10.68
CA GLU A 117 23.68 -28.09 -11.29
C GLU A 117 22.24 -28.12 -10.76
N GLN A 118 21.67 -26.94 -10.47
CA GLN A 118 20.29 -26.83 -10.00
C GLN A 118 19.34 -27.48 -11.01
N LEU A 119 18.31 -28.21 -10.58
CA LEU A 119 17.31 -28.73 -11.50
C LEU A 119 16.64 -27.56 -12.24
N ILE A 120 16.73 -27.59 -13.56
CA ILE A 120 16.24 -26.55 -14.46
C ILE A 120 15.04 -27.09 -15.22
N ILE A 121 13.84 -26.72 -14.81
CA ILE A 121 12.60 -27.12 -15.50
C ILE A 121 12.27 -26.04 -16.53
N LYS A 122 11.94 -26.42 -17.77
CA LYS A 122 11.53 -25.42 -18.77
C LYS A 122 10.17 -24.86 -18.40
N SER A 123 9.12 -25.66 -18.25
CA SER A 123 7.83 -25.19 -17.71
C SER A 123 7.19 -26.24 -16.82
N MET A 124 6.33 -25.79 -15.92
CA MET A 124 5.49 -26.66 -15.11
C MET A 124 4.08 -26.08 -15.03
N SER A 125 3.07 -26.87 -15.37
CA SER A 125 1.67 -26.46 -15.28
C SER A 125 0.81 -27.48 -14.55
N PHE A 126 -0.12 -26.99 -13.74
CA PHE A 126 -1.16 -27.74 -13.07
C PHE A 126 -2.50 -27.13 -13.44
N ASN A 127 -3.35 -27.90 -14.10
CA ASN A 127 -4.68 -27.48 -14.54
C ASN A 127 -5.70 -28.41 -13.90
N ASN A 128 -6.68 -27.85 -13.18
CA ASN A 128 -7.75 -28.60 -12.52
C ASN A 128 -7.25 -29.72 -11.60
N CYS A 129 -6.09 -29.53 -10.97
CA CYS A 129 -5.48 -30.55 -10.11
C CYS A 129 -6.01 -30.45 -8.68
N PHE A 130 -6.06 -31.58 -7.99
CA PHE A 130 -6.49 -31.69 -6.61
C PHE A 130 -5.36 -32.26 -5.75
N PHE A 131 -4.92 -31.49 -4.75
CA PHE A 131 -3.87 -31.88 -3.81
C PHE A 131 -4.51 -32.11 -2.43
N GLU A 132 -4.54 -33.37 -1.97
CA GLU A 132 -5.13 -33.74 -0.68
C GLU A 132 -4.28 -33.34 0.51
N ARG A 133 -2.96 -33.39 0.33
CA ARG A 133 -1.96 -33.04 1.33
C ARG A 133 -1.06 -31.92 0.84
N ASP A 134 0.16 -31.85 1.34
CA ASP A 134 1.01 -30.68 1.17
C ASP A 134 1.57 -30.60 -0.25
N PHE A 135 1.66 -29.39 -0.78
CA PHE A 135 2.32 -29.12 -2.04
C PHE A 135 3.57 -28.31 -1.77
N ARG A 136 4.74 -28.82 -2.17
CA ARG A 136 6.02 -28.13 -1.96
C ARG A 136 6.82 -28.03 -3.25
N ILE A 137 7.26 -26.83 -3.56
CA ILE A 137 8.31 -26.56 -4.54
C ILE A 137 9.48 -25.92 -3.79
N GLN A 138 10.63 -26.58 -3.84
CA GLN A 138 11.81 -26.09 -3.13
C GLN A 138 13.06 -26.17 -3.99
N GLY A 139 13.81 -25.07 -4.05
CA GLY A 139 15.12 -25.04 -4.73
C GLY A 139 15.06 -25.17 -6.25
N GLN A 140 13.88 -25.08 -6.86
CA GLN A 140 13.68 -25.30 -8.29
C GLN A 140 14.02 -24.06 -9.10
N THR A 141 14.60 -24.25 -10.28
CA THR A 141 14.72 -23.19 -11.29
C THR A 141 13.76 -23.47 -12.44
N ILE A 142 12.79 -22.59 -12.66
CA ILE A 142 11.82 -22.71 -13.76
C ILE A 142 12.08 -21.61 -14.78
N ILE A 143 12.53 -21.98 -15.98
CA ILE A 143 12.96 -21.02 -17.01
C ILE A 143 11.76 -20.31 -17.62
N SER A 144 10.77 -21.06 -18.06
CA SER A 144 9.59 -20.55 -18.74
C SER A 144 8.41 -20.45 -17.76
N ASN A 145 7.27 -21.06 -18.05
CA ASN A 145 6.05 -20.80 -17.31
C ASN A 145 5.89 -21.74 -16.11
N PHE A 146 5.51 -21.17 -14.97
CA PHE A 146 4.91 -21.89 -13.85
C PHE A 146 3.44 -21.50 -13.75
N LYS A 147 2.52 -22.44 -13.97
CA LYS A 147 1.08 -22.17 -14.00
C LYS A 147 0.33 -23.10 -13.05
N ILE A 148 -0.52 -22.53 -12.21
CA ILE A 148 -1.54 -23.26 -11.45
C ILE A 148 -2.87 -22.62 -11.80
N TYR A 149 -3.75 -23.41 -12.41
CA TYR A 149 -5.05 -22.97 -12.88
C TYR A 149 -6.14 -23.87 -12.31
N ASP A 150 -7.11 -23.26 -11.63
CA ASP A 150 -8.31 -23.95 -11.11
C ASP A 150 -7.99 -25.19 -10.26
N CYS A 151 -6.91 -25.11 -9.48
CA CYS A 151 -6.47 -26.20 -8.62
C CYS A 151 -7.00 -26.02 -7.19
N ILE A 152 -7.15 -27.13 -6.47
CA ILE A 152 -7.56 -27.14 -5.07
C ILE A 152 -6.44 -27.76 -4.22
N PHE A 153 -6.01 -27.02 -3.19
CA PHE A 153 -4.98 -27.44 -2.24
C PHE A 153 -5.61 -27.61 -0.86
N ASN A 154 -5.71 -28.85 -0.39
CA ASN A 154 -6.24 -29.19 0.93
C ASN A 154 -5.18 -29.22 2.04
N GLY A 155 -3.92 -29.48 1.69
CA GLY A 155 -2.77 -29.32 2.58
C GLY A 155 -2.09 -27.96 2.43
N GLU A 156 -0.98 -27.80 3.15
CA GLU A 156 -0.16 -26.60 3.13
C GLU A 156 0.58 -26.46 1.80
N THR A 157 0.74 -25.23 1.34
CA THR A 157 1.44 -24.93 0.09
C THR A 157 2.68 -24.11 0.35
N PHE A 158 3.82 -24.63 -0.10
CA PHE A 158 5.13 -24.08 0.16
C PHE A 158 5.91 -23.88 -1.13
N ILE A 159 6.29 -22.65 -1.45
CA ILE A 159 7.21 -22.35 -2.55
C ILE A 159 8.41 -21.62 -1.97
N PHE A 160 9.52 -22.33 -1.81
CA PHE A 160 10.71 -21.85 -1.12
C PHE A 160 11.97 -21.90 -2.00
N MET A 161 12.83 -20.89 -1.87
CA MET A 161 14.17 -20.84 -2.47
C MET A 161 14.18 -21.15 -3.98
N SER A 162 13.07 -20.94 -4.66
CA SER A 162 12.91 -21.23 -6.08
C SER A 162 13.17 -19.98 -6.90
N LYS A 163 13.53 -20.17 -8.17
CA LYS A 163 13.77 -19.09 -9.12
C LYS A 163 12.84 -19.26 -10.30
N PHE A 164 12.01 -18.25 -10.55
CA PHE A 164 11.10 -18.21 -11.70
C PHE A 164 11.62 -17.14 -12.66
N PHE A 165 12.06 -17.57 -13.83
CA PHE A 165 12.58 -16.64 -14.83
C PHE A 165 11.43 -15.98 -15.59
N ASN A 166 10.47 -16.76 -16.08
CA ASN A 166 9.34 -16.23 -16.83
C ASN A 166 8.03 -16.24 -15.99
N ASN A 167 6.88 -16.49 -16.61
CA ASN A 167 5.58 -16.18 -16.03
C ASN A 167 5.24 -17.12 -14.87
N PHE A 168 4.82 -16.54 -13.76
CA PHE A 168 4.22 -17.27 -12.65
C PHE A 168 2.76 -16.89 -12.53
N ASN A 169 1.87 -17.88 -12.56
CA ASN A 169 0.45 -17.63 -12.56
C ASN A 169 -0.27 -18.58 -11.59
N LEU A 170 -0.93 -18.02 -10.59
CA LEU A 170 -1.90 -18.70 -9.74
C LEU A 170 -3.26 -18.09 -10.04
N ASN A 171 -4.06 -18.79 -10.86
CA ASN A 171 -5.38 -18.30 -11.25
C ASN A 171 -6.47 -19.27 -10.83
N LYS A 172 -7.59 -18.72 -10.33
CA LYS A 172 -8.80 -19.46 -9.94
C LYS A 172 -8.56 -20.60 -8.95
N SER A 173 -7.45 -20.59 -8.23
CA SER A 173 -7.07 -21.71 -7.36
C SER A 173 -7.54 -21.47 -5.93
N LYS A 174 -7.83 -22.55 -5.21
CA LYS A 174 -8.32 -22.52 -3.83
C LYS A 174 -7.32 -23.18 -2.89
N PHE A 175 -6.87 -22.44 -1.89
CA PHE A 175 -5.93 -22.89 -0.87
C PHE A 175 -6.67 -22.99 0.48
N ASN A 176 -6.87 -24.22 0.97
CA ASN A 176 -7.63 -24.47 2.19
C ASN A 176 -6.79 -24.39 3.47
N LYS A 177 -5.46 -24.41 3.33
CA LYS A 177 -4.48 -24.25 4.41
C LYS A 177 -3.51 -23.11 4.07
N ASP A 178 -2.42 -23.03 4.81
CA ASP A 178 -1.44 -21.97 4.69
C ASP A 178 -0.73 -22.04 3.33
N PHE A 179 -0.58 -20.87 2.71
CA PHE A 179 0.20 -20.66 1.50
C PHE A 179 1.38 -19.76 1.85
N LEU A 180 2.59 -20.31 1.82
CA LEU A 180 3.83 -19.58 2.08
C LEU A 180 4.70 -19.54 0.82
N TYR A 181 5.13 -18.33 0.47
CA TYR A 181 5.89 -18.06 -0.73
C TYR A 181 7.12 -17.20 -0.44
N GLN A 182 8.28 -17.75 -0.79
CA GLN A 182 9.58 -17.11 -0.74
C GLN A 182 10.45 -17.63 -1.91
N ALA A 183 10.46 -16.90 -3.00
CA ALA A 183 11.22 -17.20 -4.22
C ALA A 183 11.56 -15.91 -4.98
N ASN A 184 12.50 -16.02 -5.92
CA ASN A 184 12.98 -14.88 -6.70
C ASN A 184 12.43 -14.90 -8.13
N PHE A 185 12.08 -13.70 -8.63
CA PHE A 185 11.57 -13.49 -9.98
C PHE A 185 12.51 -12.60 -10.78
N ASN A 186 13.01 -13.12 -11.90
CA ASN A 186 14.06 -12.44 -12.65
C ASN A 186 13.58 -11.69 -13.90
N LYS A 187 12.66 -12.24 -14.70
CA LYS A 187 12.42 -11.67 -16.05
C LYS A 187 10.96 -11.43 -16.45
N ASN A 188 9.95 -12.01 -15.78
CA ASN A 188 8.55 -11.76 -16.15
C ASN A 188 7.60 -11.55 -14.96
N ASN A 189 6.34 -11.30 -15.30
CA ASN A 189 5.25 -10.99 -14.38
C ASN A 189 4.82 -12.16 -13.51
N ALA A 190 4.47 -11.86 -12.26
CA ALA A 190 3.76 -12.76 -11.37
C ALA A 190 2.29 -12.35 -11.23
N HIS A 191 1.38 -13.27 -11.49
CA HIS A 191 -0.06 -13.04 -11.45
C HIS A 191 -0.71 -13.97 -10.43
N PHE A 192 -1.38 -13.39 -9.44
CA PHE A 192 -2.22 -14.11 -8.48
C PHE A 192 -3.63 -13.59 -8.64
N SER A 193 -4.42 -14.25 -9.48
CA SER A 193 -5.75 -13.75 -9.84
C SER A 193 -6.87 -14.71 -9.46
N SER A 194 -8.01 -14.17 -9.06
CA SER A 194 -9.26 -14.92 -8.79
C SER A 194 -9.10 -16.10 -7.82
N SER A 195 -8.06 -16.07 -6.97
CA SER A 195 -7.72 -17.18 -6.08
C SER A 195 -8.25 -16.93 -4.68
N THR A 196 -8.59 -18.01 -3.97
CA THR A 196 -9.14 -17.94 -2.61
C THR A 196 -8.17 -18.59 -1.61
N PHE A 197 -7.82 -17.86 -0.56
CA PHE A 197 -6.94 -18.32 0.51
C PHE A 197 -7.75 -18.40 1.81
N ASN A 198 -8.05 -19.62 2.27
CA ASN A 198 -8.92 -19.84 3.43
C ASN A 198 -8.19 -19.74 4.77
N LYS A 199 -6.87 -19.88 4.77
CA LYS A 199 -5.99 -19.66 5.92
C LYS A 199 -4.95 -18.60 5.56
N LYS A 200 -3.72 -18.73 6.06
CA LYS A 200 -2.71 -17.70 5.88
C LYS A 200 -2.22 -17.66 4.42
N PHE A 201 -2.13 -16.46 3.85
CA PHE A 201 -1.40 -16.16 2.62
C PHE A 201 -0.18 -15.31 2.98
N SER A 202 1.02 -15.76 2.64
CA SER A 202 2.25 -15.10 3.01
C SER A 202 3.23 -15.04 1.85
N LEU A 203 3.63 -13.83 1.48
CA LEU A 203 4.61 -13.54 0.45
C LEU A 203 5.74 -12.72 1.08
N GLY A 204 6.92 -13.31 1.27
CA GLY A 204 8.02 -12.51 1.82
C GLY A 204 9.42 -12.90 1.40
N GLN A 205 10.32 -11.94 1.59
CA GLN A 205 11.74 -12.01 1.22
C GLN A 205 11.93 -12.31 -0.28
N ASN A 206 11.06 -11.76 -1.12
CA ASN A 206 11.12 -11.93 -2.57
C ASN A 206 11.76 -10.70 -3.23
N THR A 207 12.52 -10.94 -4.30
CA THR A 207 12.89 -9.90 -5.25
C THR A 207 12.10 -10.08 -6.54
N PHE A 208 11.46 -9.01 -6.99
CA PHE A 208 10.68 -8.99 -8.21
C PHE A 208 11.26 -8.00 -9.20
N ASP A 209 11.88 -8.53 -10.25
CA ASP A 209 12.49 -7.73 -11.31
C ASP A 209 11.46 -7.18 -12.31
N GLN A 210 10.19 -7.62 -12.21
CA GLN A 210 9.10 -7.26 -13.13
C GLN A 210 7.79 -6.98 -12.38
N LYS A 211 6.78 -6.58 -13.16
CA LYS A 211 5.45 -6.24 -12.64
C LYS A 211 4.79 -7.43 -11.96
N ILE A 212 4.10 -7.17 -10.85
CA ILE A 212 3.26 -8.17 -10.18
C ILE A 212 1.85 -7.64 -10.12
N SER A 213 0.90 -8.55 -10.23
CA SER A 213 -0.49 -8.25 -9.97
C SER A 213 -1.14 -9.27 -9.05
N LEU A 214 -1.76 -8.80 -7.98
CA LEU A 214 -2.72 -9.53 -7.17
C LEU A 214 -4.11 -8.99 -7.53
N GLY A 215 -4.98 -9.82 -8.11
CA GLY A 215 -6.25 -9.35 -8.71
C GLY A 215 -7.45 -10.22 -8.35
N SER A 216 -8.57 -9.64 -7.92
CA SER A 216 -9.80 -10.40 -7.64
C SER A 216 -9.59 -11.53 -6.61
N LEU A 217 -8.66 -11.35 -5.68
CA LEU A 217 -8.27 -12.36 -4.69
C LEU A 217 -9.12 -12.22 -3.42
N VAL A 218 -9.47 -13.35 -2.81
CA VAL A 218 -10.17 -13.39 -1.52
C VAL A 218 -9.26 -14.05 -0.48
N ALA A 219 -8.87 -13.28 0.54
CA ALA A 219 -8.11 -13.79 1.69
C ALA A 219 -9.04 -13.88 2.90
N ASN A 220 -9.47 -15.10 3.24
CA ASN A 220 -10.29 -15.39 4.42
C ASN A 220 -9.48 -15.56 5.70
N GLY A 221 -8.19 -15.89 5.59
CA GLY A 221 -7.24 -15.88 6.69
C GLY A 221 -6.23 -14.74 6.58
N GLU A 222 -5.18 -14.79 7.40
CA GLU A 222 -4.18 -13.73 7.50
C GLU A 222 -3.47 -13.49 6.15
N PHE A 223 -3.41 -12.23 5.71
CA PHE A 223 -2.71 -11.83 4.49
C PHE A 223 -1.41 -11.07 4.84
N ARG A 224 -0.25 -11.59 4.46
CA ARG A 224 1.05 -11.01 4.83
C ARG A 224 1.96 -10.81 3.62
N LEU A 225 2.36 -9.57 3.37
CA LEU A 225 3.48 -9.21 2.50
C LEU A 225 4.61 -8.68 3.38
N TYR A 226 5.81 -9.27 3.32
CA TYR A 226 6.92 -8.78 4.12
C TYR A 226 8.29 -8.82 3.44
N SER A 227 9.05 -7.76 3.58
CA SER A 227 10.43 -7.66 3.10
C SER A 227 10.57 -7.97 1.60
N ASN A 228 9.58 -7.56 0.79
CA ASN A 228 9.64 -7.70 -0.65
C ASN A 228 10.30 -6.47 -1.31
N PHE A 229 11.07 -6.72 -2.37
CA PHE A 229 11.69 -5.68 -3.18
C PHE A 229 11.12 -5.70 -4.61
N TYR A 230 10.50 -4.60 -5.02
CA TYR A 230 9.82 -4.47 -6.31
C TYR A 230 10.57 -3.50 -7.23
N LYS A 231 11.24 -4.02 -8.28
CA LYS A 231 11.94 -3.20 -9.29
C LYS A 231 11.01 -2.62 -10.36
N GLU A 232 9.74 -2.99 -10.34
CA GLU A 232 8.73 -2.52 -11.27
C GLU A 232 7.40 -2.28 -10.53
N ASN A 233 6.31 -2.10 -11.27
CA ASN A 233 4.99 -1.81 -10.71
C ASN A 233 4.42 -3.01 -9.89
N PHE A 234 3.96 -2.73 -8.69
CA PHE A 234 3.17 -3.66 -7.87
C PHE A 234 1.70 -3.27 -7.90
N ASN A 235 0.83 -4.14 -8.40
CA ASN A 235 -0.59 -3.85 -8.53
C ASN A 235 -1.43 -4.79 -7.63
N ILE A 236 -2.30 -4.21 -6.82
CA ILE A 236 -3.37 -4.89 -6.09
C ILE A 236 -4.71 -4.32 -6.56
N THR A 237 -5.60 -5.18 -7.05
CA THR A 237 -6.91 -4.76 -7.56
C THR A 237 -8.03 -5.70 -7.13
N ASN A 238 -9.17 -5.17 -6.68
CA ASN A 238 -10.37 -5.96 -6.33
C ASN A 238 -10.07 -7.06 -5.28
N ILE A 239 -9.35 -6.73 -4.21
CA ILE A 239 -9.02 -7.73 -3.17
C ILE A 239 -9.92 -7.57 -1.96
N LYS A 240 -10.39 -8.69 -1.44
CA LYS A 240 -11.11 -8.77 -0.17
C LYS A 240 -10.23 -9.38 0.92
N LEU A 241 -9.97 -8.62 1.97
CA LEU A 241 -9.14 -8.99 3.12
C LEU A 241 -10.03 -9.18 4.36
N ASN A 242 -10.55 -10.41 4.54
CA ASN A 242 -11.52 -10.74 5.59
C ASN A 242 -10.88 -11.01 6.96
N ASP A 243 -9.57 -11.29 7.00
CA ASP A 243 -8.80 -11.38 8.24
C ASP A 243 -7.76 -10.26 8.35
N LYS A 244 -6.86 -10.37 9.34
CA LYS A 244 -5.74 -9.45 9.51
C LYS A 244 -4.89 -9.37 8.24
N SER A 245 -4.42 -8.18 7.90
CA SER A 245 -3.46 -7.99 6.80
C SER A 245 -2.25 -7.17 7.22
N PHE A 246 -1.06 -7.58 6.80
CA PHE A 246 0.20 -6.94 7.14
C PHE A 246 1.01 -6.69 5.87
N PHE A 247 1.40 -5.44 5.65
CA PHE A 247 2.31 -4.99 4.60
C PHE A 247 3.55 -4.42 5.31
N GLN A 248 4.63 -5.20 5.43
CA GLN A 248 5.74 -4.88 6.33
C GLN A 248 7.09 -4.79 5.60
N SER A 249 7.80 -3.67 5.76
CA SER A 249 9.15 -3.49 5.18
C SER A 249 9.18 -3.71 3.66
N GLU A 250 8.11 -3.27 2.99
CA GLU A 250 7.97 -3.39 1.55
C GLU A 250 8.66 -2.21 0.86
N ASN A 251 9.41 -2.51 -0.20
CA ASN A 251 10.14 -1.50 -0.97
C ASN A 251 9.57 -1.41 -2.39
N TYR A 252 8.72 -0.41 -2.61
CA TYR A 252 8.04 -0.22 -3.88
C TYR A 252 8.73 0.82 -4.75
N ILE A 253 8.88 0.52 -6.05
CA ILE A 253 9.11 1.55 -7.06
C ILE A 253 7.81 2.29 -7.38
N LYS A 254 6.78 1.57 -7.75
CA LYS A 254 5.42 2.11 -7.84
C LYS A 254 4.48 1.04 -7.37
N ALA A 255 3.55 1.41 -6.50
CA ALA A 255 2.53 0.49 -6.06
C ALA A 255 1.14 1.11 -6.20
N PHE A 256 0.22 0.29 -6.68
CA PHE A 256 -1.13 0.68 -7.00
C PHE A 256 -2.13 -0.27 -6.35
N PHE A 257 -2.87 0.26 -5.39
CA PHE A 257 -3.86 -0.42 -4.57
C PHE A 257 -5.22 0.13 -5.00
N GLN A 258 -6.06 -0.70 -5.60
CA GLN A 258 -7.36 -0.29 -6.09
C GLN A 258 -8.45 -1.25 -5.64
N ASP A 259 -9.60 -0.72 -5.23
CA ASP A 259 -10.80 -1.50 -4.88
C ASP A 259 -10.49 -2.57 -3.81
N ILE A 260 -9.89 -2.14 -2.71
CA ILE A 260 -9.52 -3.03 -1.59
C ILE A 260 -10.57 -2.92 -0.50
N GLU A 261 -11.13 -4.06 -0.13
CA GLU A 261 -12.08 -4.19 0.98
C GLU A 261 -11.33 -4.73 2.21
N PHE A 262 -11.17 -3.88 3.22
CA PHE A 262 -10.64 -4.25 4.53
C PHE A 262 -11.78 -4.66 5.46
N SER A 263 -11.60 -5.75 6.21
CA SER A 263 -12.52 -6.15 7.27
C SER A 263 -12.44 -5.24 8.52
N THR A 264 -13.17 -5.63 9.56
CA THR A 264 -13.11 -5.00 10.90
C THR A 264 -11.95 -5.50 11.76
N LYS A 265 -11.05 -6.34 11.23
CA LYS A 265 -9.87 -6.79 11.96
C LYS A 265 -8.68 -5.87 11.71
N ARG A 266 -7.56 -6.12 12.39
CA ARG A 266 -6.35 -5.29 12.30
C ARG A 266 -5.69 -5.39 10.92
N HIS A 267 -5.43 -4.24 10.31
CA HIS A 267 -4.70 -4.11 9.06
C HIS A 267 -3.55 -3.11 9.25
N SER A 268 -2.34 -3.39 8.77
CA SER A 268 -1.25 -2.43 8.89
C SER A 268 -0.30 -2.37 7.69
N PHE A 269 0.19 -1.16 7.46
CA PHE A 269 1.27 -0.80 6.55
C PHE A 269 2.43 -0.31 7.42
N GLU A 270 3.51 -1.08 7.51
CA GLU A 270 4.59 -0.85 8.48
C GLU A 270 5.93 -0.75 7.75
N ASN A 271 6.70 0.31 8.03
CA ASN A 271 8.04 0.54 7.46
C ASN A 271 8.04 0.53 5.92
N ILE A 272 7.03 1.16 5.30
CA ILE A 272 6.93 1.27 3.84
C ILE A 272 7.86 2.39 3.36
N HIS A 273 8.97 1.99 2.74
CA HIS A 273 9.95 2.93 2.20
C HIS A 273 9.77 3.08 0.69
N LEU A 274 9.76 4.33 0.22
CA LEU A 274 9.57 4.66 -1.19
C LEU A 274 10.80 5.43 -1.70
N PRO A 275 11.74 4.83 -2.44
CA PRO A 275 12.90 5.54 -3.01
C PRO A 275 12.54 6.76 -3.89
N TYR A 276 13.55 7.53 -4.34
CA TYR A 276 13.33 8.77 -5.09
C TYR A 276 12.46 8.56 -6.36
N LYS A 277 11.42 9.40 -6.54
CA LYS A 277 10.35 9.34 -7.58
C LYS A 277 9.31 8.23 -7.41
N ASN A 278 9.39 7.42 -6.36
CA ASN A 278 8.48 6.29 -6.15
C ASN A 278 7.16 6.74 -5.53
N THR A 279 6.08 6.02 -5.84
CA THR A 279 4.73 6.40 -5.44
C THR A 279 3.92 5.21 -4.96
N LEU A 280 3.09 5.44 -3.94
CA LEU A 280 2.10 4.49 -3.44
C LEU A 280 0.72 5.09 -3.64
N THR A 281 -0.11 4.47 -4.48
CA THR A 281 -1.41 5.00 -4.86
C THR A 281 -2.51 4.09 -4.35
N PHE A 282 -3.42 4.64 -3.57
CA PHE A 282 -4.70 4.04 -3.20
C PHE A 282 -5.81 4.66 -4.05
N ARG A 283 -6.68 3.83 -4.62
CA ARG A 283 -7.79 4.26 -5.47
C ARG A 283 -9.07 3.51 -5.09
N ASN A 284 -10.14 4.26 -4.80
CA ASN A 284 -11.43 3.67 -4.42
C ASN A 284 -11.28 2.65 -3.29
N THR A 285 -10.45 3.00 -2.31
CA THR A 285 -10.18 2.16 -1.13
C THR A 285 -10.94 2.74 0.05
N TYR A 286 -11.76 1.91 0.70
CA TYR A 286 -12.44 2.27 1.94
C TYR A 286 -11.62 1.73 3.11
N PHE A 287 -10.99 2.62 3.87
CA PHE A 287 -10.21 2.22 5.02
C PHE A 287 -11.08 2.21 6.28
N THR A 288 -11.06 1.10 7.02
CA THR A 288 -11.71 1.00 8.33
C THR A 288 -10.81 1.59 9.42
N ASN A 289 -11.38 1.83 10.61
CA ASN A 289 -10.64 2.32 11.78
C ASN A 289 -9.53 1.38 12.29
N ASN A 290 -9.46 0.16 11.76
CA ASN A 290 -8.46 -0.83 12.12
C ASN A 290 -7.25 -0.84 11.17
N VAL A 291 -7.20 0.09 10.21
CA VAL A 291 -6.05 0.27 9.32
C VAL A 291 -5.06 1.26 9.94
N ASN A 292 -3.81 0.82 10.13
CA ASN A 292 -2.72 1.63 10.66
C ASN A 292 -1.56 1.75 9.67
N PHE A 293 -1.16 2.97 9.33
CA PHE A 293 0.10 3.28 8.66
C PHE A 293 1.13 3.65 9.71
N GLN A 294 2.24 2.91 9.77
CA GLN A 294 3.30 3.10 10.75
C GLN A 294 4.64 3.26 10.04
N ASN A 295 5.41 4.30 10.37
CA ASN A 295 6.73 4.57 9.78
C ASN A 295 6.69 4.55 8.24
N CYS A 296 5.81 5.35 7.65
CA CYS A 296 5.64 5.40 6.19
C CYS A 296 5.87 6.81 5.62
N ASP A 297 6.36 6.88 4.38
CA ASP A 297 6.56 8.12 3.61
C ASP A 297 5.22 8.67 3.05
N THR A 298 4.36 9.24 3.89
CA THR A 298 3.00 9.67 3.48
C THR A 298 2.98 10.77 2.42
N TYR A 299 4.02 11.61 2.34
CA TYR A 299 4.14 12.63 1.29
C TYR A 299 4.31 12.07 -0.13
N LYS A 300 4.62 10.78 -0.27
CA LYS A 300 4.68 10.05 -1.56
C LYS A 300 3.44 9.20 -1.82
N MET A 301 2.45 9.27 -0.93
CA MET A 301 1.18 8.55 -1.07
C MET A 301 0.14 9.40 -1.82
N ILE A 302 -0.72 8.69 -2.55
CA ILE A 302 -1.86 9.23 -3.30
C ILE A 302 -3.11 8.52 -2.78
N PHE A 303 -4.16 9.27 -2.43
CA PHE A 303 -5.41 8.74 -1.89
C PHE A 303 -6.58 9.15 -2.78
N LYS A 304 -6.63 8.59 -3.99
CA LYS A 304 -7.62 8.98 -4.99
C LYS A 304 -8.96 8.34 -4.69
N ASP A 305 -10.01 9.14 -4.50
CA ASP A 305 -11.37 8.62 -4.26
C ASP A 305 -11.41 7.61 -3.08
N SER A 306 -10.58 7.81 -2.06
CA SER A 306 -10.44 6.91 -0.91
C SER A 306 -10.92 7.60 0.37
N GLU A 307 -11.41 6.83 1.34
CA GLU A 307 -11.88 7.33 2.64
C GLU A 307 -10.84 7.02 3.73
N ILE A 308 -10.18 8.06 4.23
CA ILE A 308 -9.06 8.00 5.18
C ILE A 308 -9.39 8.67 6.53
N SER A 309 -10.66 8.99 6.80
CA SER A 309 -11.07 9.69 8.04
C SER A 309 -10.74 8.93 9.31
N ASP A 310 -10.74 7.60 9.25
CA ASP A 310 -10.59 6.74 10.44
C ASP A 310 -9.25 5.97 10.45
N VAL A 311 -8.39 6.21 9.46
CA VAL A 311 -7.06 5.56 9.36
C VAL A 311 -6.13 6.04 10.47
N LYS A 312 -5.40 5.15 11.14
CA LYS A 312 -4.36 5.60 12.08
C LYS A 312 -3.04 5.87 11.34
N PHE A 313 -2.43 7.04 11.58
CA PHE A 313 -1.08 7.36 11.11
C PHE A 313 -0.15 7.47 12.33
N SER A 314 0.83 6.58 12.43
CA SER A 314 1.75 6.50 13.57
C SER A 314 3.19 6.70 13.09
N SER A 315 3.86 7.77 13.54
CA SER A 315 5.26 8.05 13.17
C SER A 315 5.49 8.12 11.64
N CYS A 316 4.52 8.67 10.90
CA CYS A 316 4.64 8.87 9.46
C CYS A 316 5.38 10.16 9.12
N GLU A 317 6.13 10.15 8.01
CA GLU A 317 6.86 11.33 7.55
C GLU A 317 5.99 12.21 6.65
N TRP A 318 5.68 13.42 7.12
CA TRP A 318 4.96 14.44 6.35
C TRP A 318 5.93 15.52 5.88
N LYS A 319 6.12 15.65 4.56
CA LYS A 319 7.03 16.67 4.00
C LYS A 319 6.34 18.04 3.95
N SER A 320 6.61 18.90 4.93
CA SER A 320 6.63 20.39 4.80
C SER A 320 6.52 21.06 6.19
N PRO A 321 7.26 22.17 6.43
CA PRO A 321 7.26 22.84 7.72
C PRO A 321 5.93 23.52 8.05
N ASN A 322 5.24 24.09 7.05
CA ASN A 322 4.12 25.02 7.30
C ASN A 322 2.73 24.45 7.00
N ARG A 323 2.64 23.39 6.19
CA ARG A 323 1.37 22.77 5.77
C ARG A 323 1.60 21.37 5.23
N LEU A 324 0.59 20.51 5.20
CA LEU A 324 0.72 19.19 4.57
C LEU A 324 0.71 19.29 3.05
N ILE A 325 1.62 18.58 2.36
CA ILE A 325 1.60 18.49 0.90
C ILE A 325 1.58 17.02 0.54
N ILE A 326 0.43 16.54 0.08
CA ILE A 326 0.33 15.19 -0.49
C ILE A 326 0.71 15.22 -1.97
N LEU A 327 1.16 14.08 -2.50
CA LEU A 327 1.66 13.99 -3.86
C LEU A 327 0.61 14.35 -4.92
N ASP A 328 -0.68 14.10 -4.63
CA ASP A 328 -1.79 14.53 -5.49
C ASP A 328 -1.81 16.03 -5.75
N GLU A 329 -1.18 16.82 -4.88
CA GLU A 329 -1.13 18.25 -5.05
C GLU A 329 -0.23 18.69 -6.23
N ASN A 330 0.84 17.96 -6.52
CA ASN A 330 1.90 18.39 -7.46
C ASN A 330 1.56 18.17 -8.94
N LYS A 331 0.35 17.69 -9.27
CA LYS A 331 -0.07 17.44 -10.66
C LYS A 331 -0.41 18.77 -11.37
N SER A 332 0.22 19.01 -12.52
CA SER A 332 0.33 20.33 -13.20
C SER A 332 -0.97 20.90 -13.78
N LYS A 333 -2.04 20.11 -13.89
CA LYS A 333 -3.37 20.59 -14.31
C LYS A 333 -4.46 19.87 -13.52
N LYS A 334 -5.09 20.58 -12.57
CA LYS A 334 -6.24 20.06 -11.82
C LYS A 334 -7.53 20.69 -12.30
N SER A 335 -8.51 19.87 -12.62
CA SER A 335 -9.89 20.32 -12.81
C SER A 335 -10.49 20.85 -11.49
N ILE A 336 -11.63 21.53 -11.56
CA ILE A 336 -12.39 21.93 -10.36
C ILE A 336 -12.79 20.68 -9.54
N ILE A 337 -13.14 19.58 -10.23
CA ILE A 337 -13.50 18.31 -9.60
C ILE A 337 -12.31 17.73 -8.82
N ASP A 338 -11.11 17.74 -9.39
CA ASP A 338 -9.90 17.26 -8.71
C ASP A 338 -9.58 18.10 -7.46
N LEU A 339 -9.80 19.42 -7.53
CA LEU A 339 -9.62 20.30 -6.37
C LEU A 339 -10.65 20.03 -5.27
N LYS A 340 -11.91 19.73 -5.60
CA LYS A 340 -12.93 19.32 -4.63
C LYS A 340 -12.54 18.03 -3.93
N LYS A 341 -12.06 17.03 -4.69
CA LYS A 341 -11.57 15.76 -4.14
C LYS A 341 -10.37 15.97 -3.22
N LEU A 342 -9.40 16.78 -3.65
CA LEU A 342 -8.22 17.10 -2.85
C LEU A 342 -8.55 17.86 -1.56
N GLU A 343 -9.49 18.83 -1.62
CA GLU A 343 -10.01 19.51 -0.43
C GLU A 343 -10.65 18.52 0.54
N ASN A 344 -11.44 17.56 0.02
CA ASN A 344 -12.06 16.52 0.84
C ASN A 344 -11.02 15.62 1.54
N ILE A 345 -9.94 15.25 0.85
CA ILE A 345 -8.83 14.49 1.45
C ILE A 345 -8.22 15.26 2.63
N TYR A 346 -7.92 16.56 2.46
CA TYR A 346 -7.38 17.37 3.56
C TYR A 346 -8.35 17.53 4.72
N ARG A 347 -9.66 17.61 4.46
CA ARG A 347 -10.70 17.62 5.50
C ARG A 347 -10.74 16.31 6.30
N GLN A 348 -10.61 15.17 5.62
CA GLN A 348 -10.54 13.86 6.27
C GLN A 348 -9.27 13.74 7.12
N LEU A 349 -8.10 14.15 6.60
CA LEU A 349 -6.85 14.19 7.36
C LEU A 349 -6.97 15.07 8.60
N LYS A 350 -7.55 16.27 8.47
CA LYS A 350 -7.78 17.17 9.61
C LYS A 350 -8.61 16.51 10.71
N LYS A 351 -9.75 15.91 10.34
CA LYS A 351 -10.64 15.19 11.28
C LYS A 351 -9.89 14.02 11.93
N ASN A 352 -9.13 13.28 11.13
CA ASN A 352 -8.35 12.15 11.59
C ASN A 352 -7.31 12.55 12.66
N PHE A 353 -6.51 13.57 12.39
CA PHE A 353 -5.51 14.06 13.34
C PHE A 353 -6.15 14.66 14.59
N GLU A 354 -7.28 15.36 14.46
CA GLU A 354 -8.04 15.86 15.61
C GLU A 354 -8.55 14.71 16.50
N ASN A 355 -9.10 13.65 15.90
CA ASN A 355 -9.53 12.45 16.63
C ASN A 355 -8.37 11.74 17.34
N ASN A 356 -7.18 11.74 16.72
CA ASN A 356 -5.95 11.16 17.27
C ASN A 356 -5.19 12.12 18.22
N LYS A 357 -5.72 13.32 18.49
CA LYS A 357 -5.09 14.38 19.30
C LYS A 357 -3.74 14.86 18.76
N ASP A 358 -3.48 14.72 17.47
CA ASP A 358 -2.33 15.29 16.78
C ASP A 358 -2.69 16.69 16.27
N TRP A 359 -2.71 17.65 17.20
CA TRP A 359 -3.20 18.99 16.91
C TRP A 359 -2.30 19.78 15.95
N GLU A 360 -1.00 19.46 15.92
CA GLU A 360 -0.04 20.10 15.00
C GLU A 360 -0.32 19.67 13.55
N LEU A 361 -0.41 18.36 13.27
CA LEU A 361 -0.72 17.87 11.93
C LEU A 361 -2.15 18.24 11.52
N SER A 362 -3.10 18.28 12.46
CA SER A 362 -4.46 18.79 12.18
C SER A 362 -4.44 20.26 11.72
N GLY A 363 -3.65 21.10 12.39
CA GLY A 363 -3.43 22.50 11.99
C GLY A 363 -2.83 22.61 10.58
N LYS A 364 -1.78 21.82 10.28
CA LYS A 364 -1.15 21.77 8.95
C LYS A 364 -2.11 21.25 7.86
N ALA A 365 -2.95 20.27 8.17
CA ALA A 365 -3.98 19.75 7.26
C ALA A 365 -5.04 20.83 6.94
N TYR A 366 -5.44 21.61 7.95
CA TYR A 366 -6.38 22.72 7.78
C TYR A 366 -5.83 23.83 6.87
N VAL A 367 -4.56 24.22 7.02
CA VAL A 367 -3.90 25.19 6.13
C VAL A 367 -3.95 24.70 4.67
N SER A 368 -3.68 23.41 4.46
CA SER A 368 -3.75 22.80 3.13
C SER A 368 -5.18 22.77 2.57
N GLU A 369 -6.18 22.40 3.39
CA GLU A 369 -7.60 22.49 3.01
C GLU A 369 -7.96 23.90 2.51
N MET A 370 -7.64 24.93 3.30
CA MET A 370 -7.95 26.33 2.96
C MET A 370 -7.19 26.81 1.72
N THR A 371 -5.95 26.37 1.54
CA THR A 371 -5.14 26.70 0.36
C THR A 371 -5.75 26.12 -0.91
N ILE A 372 -6.16 24.85 -0.88
CA ILE A 372 -6.84 24.21 -2.03
C ILE A 372 -8.19 24.87 -2.30
N ARG A 373 -8.96 25.19 -1.25
CA ARG A 373 -10.24 25.89 -1.37
C ARG A 373 -10.08 27.27 -2.04
N LYS A 374 -9.04 28.03 -1.68
CA LYS A 374 -8.69 29.30 -2.32
C LYS A 374 -8.42 29.11 -3.82
N ILE A 375 -7.59 28.13 -4.20
CA ILE A 375 -7.30 27.83 -5.61
C ILE A 375 -8.58 27.42 -6.36
N ARG A 376 -9.46 26.62 -5.73
CA ARG A 376 -10.74 26.21 -6.31
C ARG A 376 -11.65 27.40 -6.58
N LEU A 377 -11.84 28.29 -5.61
CA LEU A 377 -12.71 29.48 -5.73
C LEU A 377 -12.26 30.40 -6.87
N PHE A 378 -10.95 30.57 -7.06
CA PHE A 378 -10.40 31.31 -8.20
C PHE A 378 -10.81 30.68 -9.54
N LYS A 379 -10.67 29.35 -9.67
CA LYS A 379 -11.07 28.63 -10.89
C LYS A 379 -12.59 28.60 -11.12
N GLU A 380 -13.37 28.59 -10.04
CA GLU A 380 -14.83 28.71 -10.08
C GLU A 380 -15.31 30.14 -10.40
N ARG A 381 -14.38 31.11 -10.55
CA ARG A 381 -14.66 32.54 -10.76
C ARG A 381 -15.45 33.20 -9.62
N ASN A 382 -15.43 32.61 -8.42
CA ASN A 382 -16.02 33.21 -7.22
C ASN A 382 -15.00 34.16 -6.56
N TYR A 383 -14.77 35.31 -7.21
CA TYR A 383 -13.70 36.23 -6.83
C TYR A 383 -13.90 36.88 -5.47
N ILE A 384 -15.15 37.14 -5.05
CA ILE A 384 -15.45 37.71 -3.73
C ILE A 384 -15.00 36.73 -2.63
N SER A 385 -15.44 35.47 -2.71
CA SER A 385 -15.04 34.46 -1.73
C SER A 385 -13.54 34.19 -1.80
N TRP A 386 -12.97 34.15 -3.01
CA TRP A 386 -11.52 34.02 -3.19
C TRP A 386 -10.75 35.16 -2.51
N PHE A 387 -11.21 36.41 -2.66
CA PHE A 387 -10.59 37.59 -2.04
C PHE A 387 -10.64 37.52 -0.52
N VAL A 388 -11.78 37.09 0.06
CA VAL A 388 -11.88 36.86 1.51
C VAL A 388 -10.85 35.82 1.98
N PHE A 389 -10.69 34.71 1.24
CA PHE A 389 -9.67 33.70 1.56
C PHE A 389 -8.23 34.21 1.36
N LEU A 390 -8.00 35.07 0.37
CA LEU A 390 -6.71 35.72 0.15
C LEU A 390 -6.36 36.66 1.32
N PHE A 391 -7.30 37.49 1.75
CA PHE A 391 -7.16 38.37 2.92
C PHE A 391 -6.90 37.56 4.19
N TYR A 392 -7.68 36.50 4.41
CA TYR A 392 -7.58 35.63 5.57
C TYR A 392 -6.25 34.86 5.64
N ASP A 393 -5.73 34.43 4.49
CA ASP A 393 -4.37 33.88 4.39
C ASP A 393 -3.32 34.95 4.68
N PHE A 394 -3.37 36.08 3.97
CA PHE A 394 -2.33 37.11 3.97
C PHE A 394 -2.14 37.76 5.34
N PHE A 395 -3.22 38.14 6.02
CA PHE A 395 -3.15 38.77 7.33
C PHE A 395 -3.17 37.77 8.48
N GLY A 396 -4.03 36.74 8.39
CA GLY A 396 -4.30 35.83 9.51
C GLY A 396 -3.50 34.53 9.50
N GLY A 397 -2.86 34.15 8.39
CA GLY A 397 -2.21 32.83 8.26
C GLY A 397 -3.20 31.68 8.47
N PHE A 398 -4.45 31.87 8.03
CA PHE A 398 -5.59 31.00 8.35
C PHE A 398 -5.78 30.75 9.85
N THR A 399 -5.38 31.67 10.74
CA THR A 399 -5.42 31.55 12.22
C THR A 399 -4.59 30.40 12.79
N GLN A 400 -3.63 29.87 12.04
CA GLN A 400 -2.70 28.85 12.53
C GLN A 400 -1.33 29.44 12.91
N ASP A 401 -1.01 30.62 12.38
CA ASP A 401 0.22 31.35 12.67
C ASP A 401 -0.12 32.68 13.35
N TYR A 402 0.18 32.83 14.65
CA TYR A 402 -0.05 34.08 15.38
C TYR A 402 0.99 35.15 15.04
N ILE A 403 2.16 34.78 14.52
CA ILE A 403 3.25 35.71 14.21
C ILE A 403 2.84 36.59 13.04
N LYS A 404 2.16 36.02 12.04
CA LYS A 404 1.70 36.75 10.85
C LYS A 404 0.75 37.93 11.18
N PRO A 405 -0.37 37.75 11.90
CA PRO A 405 -1.24 38.87 12.25
C PRO A 405 -0.58 39.82 13.25
N PHE A 406 0.28 39.33 14.15
CA PHE A 406 1.06 40.19 15.05
C PHE A 406 2.03 41.10 14.28
N LYS A 407 2.77 40.55 13.33
CA LYS A 407 3.68 41.31 12.45
C LYS A 407 2.92 42.39 11.68
N TRP A 408 1.78 42.06 11.09
CA TRP A 408 0.95 43.05 10.40
C TRP A 408 0.44 44.11 11.35
N PHE A 409 -0.05 43.73 12.53
CA PHE A 409 -0.53 44.66 13.54
C PHE A 409 0.55 45.69 13.92
N VAL A 410 1.79 45.22 14.13
CA VAL A 410 2.94 46.08 14.41
C VAL A 410 3.26 47.00 13.22
N ILE A 411 3.34 46.46 11.99
CA ILE A 411 3.64 47.26 10.79
C ILE A 411 2.59 48.35 10.57
N PHE A 412 1.31 48.03 10.68
CA PHE A 412 0.26 49.02 10.49
C PHE A 412 0.29 50.09 11.58
N THR A 413 0.44 49.66 12.84
CA THR A 413 0.39 50.58 14.00
C THR A 413 1.64 51.47 14.09
N ILE A 414 2.82 50.95 13.78
CA ILE A 414 4.10 51.66 13.98
C ILE A 414 4.61 52.31 12.69
N ILE A 415 4.26 51.80 11.51
CA ILE A 415 4.84 52.29 10.25
C ILE A 415 3.77 52.94 9.38
N ILE A 416 2.77 52.17 8.93
CA ILE A 416 1.86 52.62 7.86
C ILE A 416 0.98 53.79 8.33
N PHE A 417 0.28 53.65 9.44
CA PHE A 417 -0.65 54.70 9.89
C PHE A 417 0.05 55.95 10.45
N PRO A 418 1.15 55.86 11.23
CA PRO A 418 1.91 57.05 11.60
C PRO A 418 2.43 57.83 10.39
N LEU A 419 2.98 57.16 9.38
CA LEU A 419 3.40 57.80 8.13
C LEU A 419 2.22 58.42 7.39
N TYR A 420 1.09 57.71 7.35
CA TYR A 420 -0.12 58.25 6.75
C TYR A 420 -0.57 59.54 7.43
N TYR A 421 -0.69 59.55 8.77
CA TYR A 421 -1.10 60.73 9.52
C TYR A 421 -0.13 61.89 9.29
N ILE A 422 1.17 61.65 9.26
CA ILE A 422 2.15 62.71 8.96
C ILE A 422 1.97 63.27 7.56
N LEU A 423 1.91 62.42 6.53
CA LEU A 423 1.93 62.87 5.14
C LEU A 423 0.61 63.49 4.68
N PHE A 424 -0.51 62.90 5.06
CA PHE A 424 -1.81 63.33 4.55
C PHE A 424 -2.45 64.42 5.41
N GLU A 425 -2.33 64.35 6.75
CA GLU A 425 -2.82 65.45 7.58
C GLU A 425 -2.00 66.72 7.33
N SER A 426 -0.68 66.62 7.12
CA SER A 426 0.13 67.80 6.75
C SER A 426 -0.26 68.40 5.40
N PHE A 427 -0.66 67.58 4.43
CA PHE A 427 -1.07 68.06 3.11
C PHE A 427 -2.45 68.73 3.14
N ASP A 428 -3.41 68.17 3.88
CA ASP A 428 -4.74 68.76 4.05
C ASP A 428 -4.67 70.10 4.81
N ILE A 429 -3.78 70.22 5.80
CA ILE A 429 -3.51 71.48 6.51
C ILE A 429 -2.96 72.55 5.57
N PHE A 430 -2.10 72.17 4.62
CA PHE A 430 -1.55 73.11 3.64
C PHE A 430 -2.64 73.68 2.71
N ASN A 431 -3.74 72.93 2.50
CA ASN A 431 -4.84 73.34 1.62
C ASN A 431 -5.95 74.13 2.33
N ILE A 432 -6.08 74.04 3.67
CA ILE A 432 -7.25 74.51 4.44
C ILE A 432 -6.91 75.66 5.43
N TYR A 433 -6.04 76.60 5.07
CA TYR A 433 -5.69 77.81 5.86
C TYR A 433 -4.59 77.65 6.93
N SER A 434 -3.63 78.59 6.87
CA SER A 434 -2.36 78.61 7.61
C SER A 434 -2.42 79.26 9.01
N THR A 435 -3.45 79.02 9.83
CA THR A 435 -3.61 79.83 11.08
C THR A 435 -3.82 79.08 12.39
N GLU A 436 -3.94 77.76 12.42
CA GLU A 436 -3.90 77.00 13.68
C GLU A 436 -2.67 76.09 13.74
N ASN A 437 -1.91 76.19 14.83
CA ASN A 437 -0.72 75.38 15.12
C ASN A 437 -1.11 73.92 15.34
N ILE A 438 -1.44 73.20 14.27
CA ILE A 438 -1.63 71.76 14.34
C ILE A 438 -0.25 71.13 14.40
N ASP A 439 0.10 70.59 15.57
CA ASP A 439 1.37 69.93 15.82
C ASP A 439 1.40 68.56 15.12
N CYS A 440 1.87 68.55 13.86
CA CYS A 440 2.11 67.37 13.04
C CYS A 440 3.40 66.62 13.45
N SER A 441 3.77 66.63 14.73
CA SER A 441 4.92 65.88 15.20
C SER A 441 4.73 64.38 14.96
N LEU A 442 5.83 63.71 14.59
CA LEU A 442 5.92 62.25 14.48
C LEU A 442 5.36 61.57 15.75
N LYS A 443 5.62 62.16 16.92
CA LYS A 443 5.10 61.70 18.21
C LYS A 443 3.57 61.68 18.26
N ASN A 444 2.91 62.76 17.83
CA ASN A 444 1.44 62.84 17.82
C ASN A 444 0.84 61.83 16.83
N ALA A 445 1.45 61.65 15.66
CA ALA A 445 1.03 60.63 14.69
C ALA A 445 1.14 59.20 15.25
N PHE A 446 2.20 58.89 16.00
CA PHE A 446 2.33 57.62 16.71
C PHE A 446 1.25 57.43 17.77
N VAL A 447 0.98 58.44 18.60
CA VAL A 447 -0.06 58.38 19.63
C VAL A 447 -1.44 58.19 19.01
N LYS A 448 -1.77 58.92 17.93
CA LYS A 448 -3.01 58.75 17.16
C LYS A 448 -3.16 57.33 16.61
N SER A 449 -2.07 56.76 16.08
CA SER A 449 -2.08 55.40 15.54
C SER A 449 -2.24 54.33 16.64
N ILE A 450 -1.51 54.45 17.74
CA ILE A 450 -1.59 53.49 18.86
C ILE A 450 -2.99 53.50 19.48
N SER A 451 -3.55 54.68 19.72
CA SER A 451 -4.90 54.83 20.28
C SER A 451 -5.99 54.30 19.34
N ALA A 452 -5.86 54.52 18.03
CA ALA A 452 -6.77 53.92 17.04
C ALA A 452 -6.63 52.38 16.97
N SER A 453 -5.41 51.85 17.10
CA SER A 453 -5.17 50.41 17.04
C SER A 453 -5.53 49.64 18.31
N ILE A 454 -5.45 50.28 19.48
CA ILE A 454 -5.69 49.67 20.80
C ILE A 454 -6.77 50.49 21.51
N PRO A 455 -8.05 50.05 21.48
CA PRO A 455 -9.17 50.83 22.02
C PRO A 455 -9.07 51.19 23.52
N LEU A 456 -8.17 50.53 24.26
CA LEU A 456 -7.90 50.82 25.67
C LEU A 456 -7.07 52.11 25.87
N ILE A 457 -6.36 52.57 24.85
CA ILE A 457 -5.51 53.75 24.91
C ILE A 457 -6.30 54.92 24.31
N LYS A 458 -6.75 55.84 25.17
CA LYS A 458 -7.43 57.06 24.74
C LYS A 458 -6.41 58.17 24.43
N THR A 459 -6.75 59.03 23.48
CA THR A 459 -5.98 60.24 23.14
C THR A 459 -6.93 61.42 23.05
N ASP A 460 -6.46 62.60 23.45
CA ASP A 460 -7.19 63.87 23.30
C ASP A 460 -6.93 64.51 21.92
N LEU A 461 -6.08 63.89 21.10
CA LEU A 461 -5.74 64.38 19.76
C LEU A 461 -6.92 64.17 18.79
N SER A 462 -7.26 65.21 18.03
CA SER A 462 -8.29 65.14 16.98
C SER A 462 -7.79 64.44 15.72
N TYR A 463 -8.68 63.72 15.03
CA TYR A 463 -8.40 63.10 13.73
C TYR A 463 -9.02 63.95 12.63
N LEU A 464 -8.22 64.40 11.66
CA LEU A 464 -8.75 65.18 10.53
C LEU A 464 -9.56 64.28 9.57
N ASN A 465 -9.05 63.08 9.32
CA ASN A 465 -9.66 62.10 8.41
C ASN A 465 -10.37 60.97 9.17
N TRP A 466 -11.62 61.22 9.57
CA TRP A 466 -12.42 60.27 10.38
C TRP A 466 -12.57 58.87 9.74
N TRP A 467 -12.68 58.80 8.41
CA TRP A 467 -12.83 57.52 7.70
C TRP A 467 -11.60 56.61 7.86
N ILE A 468 -10.40 57.19 8.02
CA ILE A 468 -9.13 56.49 8.16
C ILE A 468 -8.96 55.99 9.57
N HIS A 469 -9.27 56.84 10.54
CA HIS A 469 -9.36 56.45 11.93
C HIS A 469 -10.30 55.26 12.10
N SER A 470 -11.49 55.32 11.48
CA SER A 470 -12.47 54.24 11.50
C SER A 470 -11.93 52.97 10.84
N PHE A 471 -11.31 53.09 9.67
CA PHE A 471 -10.69 51.96 8.97
C PHE A 471 -9.56 51.31 9.80
N GLN A 472 -8.64 52.10 10.34
CA GLN A 472 -7.56 51.63 11.21
C GLN A 472 -8.14 50.88 12.42
N THR A 473 -9.13 51.47 13.09
CA THR A 473 -9.75 50.88 14.28
C THR A 473 -10.36 49.51 13.97
N ILE A 474 -11.16 49.43 12.89
CA ILE A 474 -11.77 48.16 12.45
C ILE A 474 -10.70 47.14 12.08
N PHE A 475 -9.72 47.55 11.27
CA PHE A 475 -8.69 46.66 10.75
C PHE A 475 -7.75 46.14 11.85
N SER A 476 -7.31 47.00 12.77
CA SER A 476 -6.52 46.62 13.94
C SER A 476 -7.31 45.68 14.87
N THR A 477 -8.61 45.91 15.04
CA THR A 477 -9.49 45.00 15.79
C THR A 477 -9.57 43.61 15.14
N ILE A 478 -9.65 43.54 13.81
CA ILE A 478 -9.62 42.27 13.06
C ILE A 478 -8.29 41.55 13.27
N LEU A 479 -7.16 42.26 13.19
CA LEU A 479 -5.83 41.67 13.42
C LEU A 479 -5.65 41.16 14.86
N LEU A 480 -6.08 41.93 15.86
CA LEU A 480 -6.09 41.50 17.25
C LEU A 480 -6.95 40.24 17.44
N THR A 481 -8.12 40.19 16.79
CA THR A 481 -8.97 39.01 16.79
C THR A 481 -8.26 37.80 16.18
N PHE A 482 -7.54 37.96 15.06
CA PHE A 482 -6.74 36.88 14.48
C PHE A 482 -5.61 36.41 15.39
N ILE A 483 -4.92 37.32 16.09
CA ILE A 483 -3.90 36.96 17.09
C ILE A 483 -4.51 36.12 18.20
N ILE A 484 -5.63 36.56 18.78
CA ILE A 484 -6.33 35.85 19.88
C ILE A 484 -6.79 34.47 19.42
N LEU A 485 -7.39 34.37 18.23
CA LEU A 485 -7.84 33.09 17.68
C LEU A 485 -6.68 32.13 17.40
N ALA A 486 -5.57 32.63 16.86
CA ALA A 486 -4.37 31.83 16.61
C ALA A 486 -3.72 31.35 17.91
N LEU A 487 -3.61 32.23 18.92
CA LEU A 487 -3.12 31.87 20.26
C LEU A 487 -4.02 30.83 20.92
N ARG A 488 -5.34 31.01 20.89
CA ARG A 488 -6.29 30.04 21.44
C ARG A 488 -6.12 28.65 20.81
N LYS A 489 -5.93 28.59 19.49
CA LYS A 489 -5.67 27.33 18.79
C LYS A 489 -4.33 26.72 19.18
N ARG A 490 -3.27 27.54 19.28
CA ARG A 490 -1.94 27.09 19.68
C ARG A 490 -1.86 26.62 21.12
N PHE A 491 -2.66 27.16 22.04
CA PHE A 491 -2.77 26.67 23.41
C PHE A 491 -3.63 25.42 23.55
N LYS A 492 -4.49 25.13 22.55
CA LYS A 492 -5.23 23.87 22.48
C LYS A 492 -4.35 22.73 21.93
N GLN A 493 -3.40 23.08 21.06
CA GLN A 493 -2.34 22.20 20.55
C GLN A 493 -1.38 21.81 21.66
#